data_AF-A0A7C3G7J1-F1
#
_entry.id   AF-A0A7C3G7J1-F1
#
_cell.length_a   1.000
_cell.length_b   1.000
_cell.length_c   1.000
_cell.angle_alpha   90.00
_cell.angle_beta   90.00
_cell.angle_gamma   90.00
#
_symmetry.space_group_name_H-M   'P 1'
#
loop_
_entity.id
_entity.type
_entity.pdbx_description
1 polymer ?
#
loop_
_entity_poly.entity_id
_entity_poly.type
_entity_poly.pdbx_seq_one_letter_code
_entity_poly.pdbx_strand_id
1 'polypeptide(L)' 'MHSRGRTFSPYSAGRPQLRDAGDELVLELAVAARCSYIVTYNRKDFAGAEKFGLKVVTPKEFLQELGELK' A
#
# COMPACT_ATOMS: atom_id res chain seq x y z
N MET A 1 -23.48 19.41 -15.45
CA MET A 1 -22.60 19.14 -14.30
C MET A 1 -21.78 17.89 -14.62
N HIS A 2 -20.54 18.05 -15.07
CA HIS A 2 -19.61 16.93 -15.31
C HIS A 2 -18.39 17.17 -14.41
N SER A 3 -18.32 16.46 -13.29
CA SER A 3 -17.20 16.54 -12.34
C SER A 3 -15.99 15.83 -12.93
N ARG A 4 -14.99 16.62 -13.31
CA ARG A 4 -13.70 16.20 -13.87
C ARG A 4 -13.01 15.23 -12.91
N GLY A 5 -12.65 14.04 -13.40
CA GLY A 5 -11.75 13.13 -12.71
C GLY A 5 -10.42 13.82 -12.45
N ARG A 6 -9.98 13.84 -11.19
CA ARG A 6 -8.65 14.31 -10.82
C ARG A 6 -7.63 13.36 -11.45
N THR A 7 -6.89 13.85 -12.44
CA THR A 7 -5.74 13.16 -13.03
C THR A 7 -4.65 13.06 -11.98
N PHE A 8 -4.42 11.83 -11.49
CA PHE A 8 -3.25 11.48 -10.68
C PHE A 8 -2.02 11.54 -11.60
N SER A 9 -1.11 12.49 -11.36
CA SER A 9 0.11 12.66 -12.15
C SER A 9 1.27 12.00 -11.39
N PRO A 10 1.88 10.89 -11.88
CA PRO A 10 2.71 10.05 -11.01
C PRO A 10 4.20 10.42 -10.95
N TYR A 11 4.67 11.46 -11.63
CA TYR A 11 6.12 11.64 -11.80
C TYR A 11 6.54 13.10 -11.71
N SER A 12 6.97 13.55 -10.54
CA SER A 12 7.77 14.78 -10.41
C SER A 12 8.84 14.58 -9.36
N ALA A 13 10.07 14.54 -9.88
CA ALA A 13 11.32 14.23 -9.24
C ALA A 13 11.57 15.01 -7.93
N GLY A 14 11.95 14.26 -6.89
CA GLY A 14 12.37 14.81 -5.61
C GLY A 14 11.67 14.12 -4.44
N ARG A 15 12.06 12.88 -4.12
CA ARG A 15 11.61 12.23 -2.88
C ARG A 15 12.77 11.45 -2.26
N PRO A 16 13.09 11.70 -0.98
CA PRO A 16 13.78 10.74 -0.15
C PRO A 16 12.74 9.99 0.69
N GLN A 17 12.13 8.92 0.16
CA GLN A 17 11.11 8.16 0.90
C GLN A 17 11.18 6.67 0.49
N LEU A 18 11.38 5.78 1.47
CA LEU A 18 11.58 4.32 1.34
C LEU A 18 12.77 3.83 0.48
N ARG A 19 13.21 2.58 0.74
CA ARG A 19 14.46 2.04 0.19
C ARG A 19 14.38 1.69 -1.31
N ASP A 20 13.18 1.56 -1.86
CA ASP A 20 12.93 1.16 -3.25
C ASP A 20 11.67 1.85 -3.81
N ALA A 21 11.77 2.38 -5.03
CA ALA A 21 10.69 3.15 -5.68
C ALA A 21 9.45 2.30 -6.01
N GLY A 22 9.61 0.97 -6.10
CA GLY A 22 8.49 0.05 -6.30
C GLY A 22 7.53 0.02 -5.11
N ASP A 23 8.06 0.08 -3.89
CA ASP A 23 7.26 -0.05 -2.66
C ASP A 23 6.44 1.23 -2.38
N GLU A 24 6.99 2.40 -2.74
CA GLU A 24 6.26 3.67 -2.68
C GLU A 24 5.00 3.65 -3.56
N LEU A 25 5.12 3.17 -4.80
CA LEU A 25 3.98 3.09 -5.72
C LEU A 25 2.88 2.14 -5.21
N VAL A 26 3.26 1.02 -4.61
CA VAL A 26 2.31 0.07 -4.01
C VAL A 26 1.61 0.69 -2.81
N LEU A 27 2.34 1.41 -1.96
CA LEU A 27 1.76 2.11 -0.80
C LEU A 27 0.78 3.20 -1.25
N GLU A 28 1.19 4.05 -2.20
CA GLU A 28 0.33 5.11 -2.74
C GLU A 28 -0.95 4.54 -3.36
N LEU A 29 -0.83 3.46 -4.15
CA LEU A 29 -1.97 2.78 -4.74
C LEU A 29 -2.92 2.23 -3.67
N ALA A 30 -2.39 1.56 -2.64
CA ALA A 30 -3.19 0.99 -1.56
C ALA A 30 -3.96 2.08 -0.78
N VAL A 31 -3.32 3.23 -0.52
CA VAL A 31 -3.96 4.38 0.11
C VAL A 31 -5.03 4.99 -0.80
N ALA A 32 -4.72 5.21 -2.08
CA ALA A 32 -5.65 5.79 -3.05
C ALA A 32 -6.89 4.89 -3.25
N ALA A 33 -6.69 3.57 -3.25
CA ALA A 33 -7.76 2.57 -3.36
C ALA A 33 -8.49 2.30 -2.03
N ARG A 34 -8.06 2.90 -0.91
CA ARG A 34 -8.60 2.66 0.44
C ARG A 34 -8.59 1.18 0.84
N CYS A 35 -7.50 0.49 0.51
CA CYS A 35 -7.31 -0.88 0.94
C CYS A 35 -7.15 -0.95 2.47
N SER A 36 -7.48 -2.10 3.04
CA SER A 36 -7.21 -2.39 4.46
C SER A 36 -5.88 -3.13 4.66
N TYR A 37 -5.36 -3.77 3.61
CA TYR A 37 -4.22 -4.68 3.68
C TYR A 37 -3.23 -4.47 2.54
N ILE A 38 -1.94 -4.60 2.85
CA ILE A 38 -0.86 -4.90 1.91
C ILE A 38 -0.35 -6.30 2.26
N VAL A 39 -0.45 -7.23 1.32
CA VAL A 39 0.00 -8.62 1.50
C VAL A 39 1.37 -8.78 0.86
N THR A 40 2.43 -8.98 1.67
CA THR A 40 3.81 -9.06 1.19
C THR A 40 4.71 -9.83 2.16
N TYR A 41 5.79 -10.43 1.65
CA TYR A 41 6.87 -10.97 2.50
C TYR A 41 7.86 -9.89 2.95
N ASN A 42 7.92 -8.75 2.25
CA ASN A 42 8.86 -7.66 2.46
C ASN A 42 8.31 -6.60 3.43
N ARG A 43 7.82 -7.03 4.61
CA ARG A 43 7.10 -6.15 5.55
C ARG A 43 7.90 -4.91 5.97
N LYS A 44 9.22 -5.06 6.12
CA LYS A 44 10.15 -3.98 6.49
C LYS A 44 10.10 -2.80 5.52
N ASP A 45 9.81 -3.07 4.25
CA ASP A 45 9.82 -2.07 3.20
C ASP A 45 8.54 -1.23 3.23
N PHE A 46 7.51 -1.67 3.96
CA PHE A 46 6.26 -0.92 4.19
C PHE A 46 6.12 -0.42 5.64
N ALA A 47 7.23 -0.30 6.37
CA ALA A 47 7.20 0.26 7.72
C ALA A 47 6.63 1.69 7.70
N GLY A 48 5.60 1.97 8.49
CA GLY A 48 4.90 3.26 8.46
C GLY A 48 3.54 3.23 7.74
N ALA A 49 3.22 2.16 7.02
CA ALA A 49 1.92 2.00 6.34
C ALA A 49 0.74 2.04 7.33
N GLU A 50 0.96 1.68 8.59
CA GLU A 50 -0.05 1.74 9.65
C GLU A 50 -0.59 3.16 9.89
N LYS A 51 0.21 4.20 9.60
CA LYS A 51 -0.21 5.62 9.72
C LYS A 51 -1.32 5.99 8.73
N PHE A 52 -1.48 5.20 7.67
CA PHE A 52 -2.51 5.36 6.66
C PHE A 52 -3.68 4.38 6.86
N GLY A 53 -3.71 3.63 7.96
CA GLY A 53 -4.74 2.62 8.25
C GLY A 53 -4.55 1.30 7.51
N LEU A 54 -3.38 1.08 6.89
CA LEU A 54 -3.06 -0.16 6.18
C LEU A 54 -2.38 -1.15 7.13
N LYS A 55 -2.84 -2.41 7.11
CA LYS A 55 -2.13 -3.53 7.75
C LYS A 55 -1.19 -4.20 6.75
N VAL A 56 0.07 -4.35 7.11
CA VAL A 56 1.04 -5.09 6.30
C VAL A 56 1.18 -6.51 6.86
N VAL A 57 0.75 -7.50 6.09
CA VAL A 57 0.68 -8.91 6.50
C VAL A 57 1.39 -9.81 5.49
N THR A 58 1.88 -10.95 5.94
CA THR A 58 2.31 -12.01 5.02
C THR A 58 1.10 -12.73 4.41
N PRO A 59 1.24 -13.40 3.25
CA PRO A 59 0.16 -14.23 2.70
C PRO A 59 -0.38 -15.26 3.70
N LYS A 60 0.49 -15.84 4.53
CA LYS A 60 0.08 -16.77 5.58
C LYS A 60 -0.81 -16.10 6.62
N GLU A 61 -0.37 -14.97 7.18
CA GLU A 61 -1.15 -14.20 8.17
C GLU A 61 -2.49 -13.75 7.58
N PHE A 62 -2.51 -13.34 6.32
CA PHE A 62 -3.74 -12.94 5.63
C PHE A 62 -4.73 -14.11 5.50
N LEU A 63 -4.27 -15.29 5.08
CA LEU A 63 -5.12 -16.48 5.02
C LEU A 63 -5.63 -16.93 6.39
N GLN A 64 -4.83 -16.74 7.44
CA GLN A 64 -5.27 -16.98 8.82
C GLN A 64 -6.33 -15.97 9.28
N GLU A 65 -6.20 -14.68 8.94
CA GLU A 65 -7.23 -13.67 9.21
C GLU A 65 -8.54 -13.96 8.46
N LEU A 66 -8.48 -14.55 7.27
CA LEU A 66 -9.66 -14.98 6.51
C LEU A 66 -10.30 -16.27 7.06
N GLY A 67 -9.61 -17.02 7.92
CA GLY A 67 -10.07 -18.32 8.41
C GLY A 67 -9.86 -19.48 7.44
N GLU A 68 -9.17 -19.26 6.33
CA GLU A 68 -8.86 -20.25 5.29
C GLU A 68 -7.65 -21.12 5.65
N LEU A 69 -6.86 -20.68 6.64
CA LEU A 69 -5.70 -21.40 7.15
C LEU A 69 -5.71 -21.41 8.68
N LYS A 70 -5.53 -22.58 9.29
CA LYS A 70 -5.42 -22.76 10.74
C LYS A 70 -3.96 -22.71 11.18
#